data_AF-A0AAD9FPC9-F1
#
_entry.id   AF-A0AAD9FPC9-F1
#
_cell.length_a   1.000
_cell.length_b   1.000
_cell.length_c   1.000
_cell.angle_alpha   90.00
_cell.angle_beta   90.00
_cell.angle_gamma   90.00
#
_symmetry.space_group_name_H-M   'P 1'
#
loop_
_entity.id
_entity.type
_entity.pdbx_description
1 polymer ?
#
loop_
_entity_poly.entity_id
_entity_poly.type
_entity_poly.pdbx_seq_one_letter_code
_entity_poly.pdbx_strand_id
1 'polypeptide(L)' 'MSTRNPGMNLDLEWVSKVRVNTQAVLKRAQQIQGQKLPKKQWQAAWLLKAVTCIDLTTLAGDDTPSNVHGCV' A
#
# COMPACT_ATOMS: atom_id res chain seq x y z
N MET A 1 19.51 -20.34 2.27
CA MET A 1 18.39 -19.99 1.37
C MET A 1 17.11 -20.41 2.07
N SER A 2 16.24 -19.47 2.42
CA SER A 2 14.97 -19.76 3.08
C SER A 2 14.06 -20.57 2.16
N THR A 3 13.37 -21.56 2.72
CA THR A 3 12.41 -22.41 2.03
C THR A 3 11.31 -21.52 1.44
N ARG A 4 11.06 -21.60 0.13
CA ARG A 4 9.99 -20.82 -0.52
C ARG A 4 8.63 -21.21 0.03
N ASN A 5 7.70 -20.26 0.09
CA ASN A 5 6.31 -20.53 0.46
C ASN A 5 5.72 -21.54 -0.55
N PRO A 6 5.24 -22.72 -0.10
CA PRO A 6 4.68 -23.73 -0.99
C PRO A 6 3.38 -23.28 -1.70
N GLY A 7 2.77 -22.17 -1.26
CA GLY A 7 1.53 -21.66 -1.81
C GLY A 7 0.31 -22.49 -1.42
N MET A 8 -0.87 -22.03 -1.82
CA MET A 8 -2.13 -22.77 -1.73
C MET A 8 -2.99 -22.45 -2.95
N ASN A 9 -3.93 -23.33 -3.27
CA ASN A 9 -4.91 -23.04 -4.33
C ASN A 9 -5.74 -21.80 -3.99
N LEU A 10 -5.98 -20.96 -5.00
CA LEU A 10 -6.79 -19.76 -4.87
C LEU A 10 -8.26 -20.16 -4.64
N ASP A 11 -8.80 -19.81 -3.48
CA ASP A 11 -10.22 -19.94 -3.17
C ASP A 11 -10.93 -18.59 -3.37
N LEU A 12 -11.63 -18.44 -4.49
CA LEU A 12 -12.39 -17.22 -4.81
C LEU A 12 -13.62 -17.02 -3.92
N GLU A 13 -14.07 -18.06 -3.21
CA GLU A 13 -15.21 -17.94 -2.28
C GLU A 13 -14.92 -16.96 -1.14
N TRP A 14 -13.65 -16.78 -0.78
CA TRP A 14 -13.25 -15.84 0.25
C TRP A 14 -13.52 -14.40 -0.17
N VAL A 15 -13.31 -14.10 -1.45
CA VAL A 15 -13.57 -12.77 -2.02
C VAL A 15 -15.06 -12.59 -2.28
N SER A 16 -15.75 -13.61 -2.81
CA SER A 16 -17.16 -13.54 -3.17
C SER A 16 -18.08 -13.30 -1.96
N LYS A 17 -17.67 -13.76 -0.77
CA LYS A 17 -18.42 -13.61 0.49
C LYS A 17 -18.27 -12.23 1.13
N VAL A 18 -17.30 -11.41 0.70
CA VAL A 18 -17.08 -10.09 1.28
C VAL A 18 -18.24 -9.17 0.91
N ARG A 19 -18.93 -8.64 1.92
CA ARG A 19 -19.95 -7.61 1.73
C ARG A 19 -19.38 -6.25 2.07
N VAL A 20 -19.51 -5.31 1.13
CA VAL A 20 -19.04 -3.93 1.30
C VAL A 20 -20.25 -3.00 1.30
N ASN A 21 -20.26 -2.04 2.24
CA ASN A 21 -21.23 -0.96 2.22
C ASN A 21 -20.77 0.13 1.24
N THR A 22 -21.24 0.03 0.00
CA THR A 22 -20.86 0.94 -1.10
C THR A 22 -21.09 2.41 -0.75
N GLN A 23 -22.21 2.74 -0.09
CA GLN A 23 -22.52 4.13 0.26
C GLN A 23 -21.54 4.69 1.28
N ALA A 24 -21.18 3.90 2.30
CA ALA A 24 -20.19 4.31 3.29
C ALA A 24 -18.80 4.49 2.66
N VAL A 25 -18.41 3.58 1.75
CA VAL A 25 -17.14 3.68 1.02
C VAL A 25 -17.09 4.95 0.17
N LEU A 26 -18.15 5.24 -0.58
CA LEU A 26 -18.21 6.44 -1.43
C LEU A 26 -18.13 7.73 -0.60
N LYS A 27 -18.89 7.81 0.51
CA LYS A 27 -18.82 8.95 1.44
C LYS A 27 -17.42 9.13 2.01
N ARG A 28 -16.76 8.04 2.39
CA ARG A 28 -15.39 8.07 2.93
C ARG A 28 -14.37 8.51 1.88
N ALA A 29 -14.47 8.00 0.66
CA ALA A 29 -13.57 8.37 -0.44
C ALA A 29 -13.67 9.88 -0.75
N GLN A 30 -14.89 10.42 -0.84
CA GLN A 30 -15.12 11.85 -1.03
C GLN A 30 -14.56 12.68 0.15
N GLN A 31 -14.76 12.22 1.38
CA GLN A 31 -14.22 12.89 2.56
C GLN A 31 -12.68 12.93 2.55
N ILE A 32 -12.02 11.88 2.09
CA ILE A 32 -10.55 11.83 2.00
C ILE A 32 -10.06 12.85 0.95
N GLN A 33 -10.71 12.95 -0.20
CA GLN A 33 -10.35 13.93 -1.23
C GLN A 33 -10.54 15.39 -0.75
N GLY A 34 -11.56 15.64 0.08
CA GLY A 34 -11.84 16.96 0.63
C GLY A 34 -10.95 17.37 1.82
N GLN A 35 -10.14 16.46 2.36
CA GLN A 35 -9.24 16.80 3.47
C GLN A 35 -8.10 17.68 2.98
N LYS A 36 -8.00 18.87 3.56
CA LYS A 36 -6.92 19.81 3.26
C LYS A 36 -5.58 19.23 3.74
N LEU A 37 -4.58 19.28 2.88
CA LEU A 37 -3.21 19.00 3.29
C LEU A 37 -2.73 20.04 4.31
N PRO A 38 -1.84 19.67 5.25
CA PRO A 38 -1.24 20.62 6.18
C PRO A 38 -0.59 21.79 5.44
N LYS A 39 -0.63 23.01 6.03
CA LYS A 39 0.02 24.20 5.47
C LYS A 39 1.50 23.90 5.16
N LYS A 40 2.03 24.45 4.06
CA LYS A 40 3.34 24.09 3.43
C LYS A 40 4.48 23.68 4.38
N GLN A 41 4.68 24.39 5.50
CA GLN A 41 5.73 24.07 6.48
C GLN A 41 5.55 22.69 7.13
N TRP A 42 4.32 22.34 7.48
CA TRP A 42 3.96 21.04 8.06
C TRP A 42 3.97 19.91 7.03
N GLN A 43 3.75 20.24 5.75
CA GLN A 43 3.82 19.26 4.67
C GLN A 43 5.23 18.71 4.51
N ALA A 44 6.25 19.58 4.54
CA ALA A 44 7.66 19.15 4.48
C ALA A 44 8.04 18.28 5.70
N ALA A 45 7.66 18.71 6.91
CA ALA A 45 7.90 17.92 8.13
C ALA A 45 7.20 16.56 8.10
N TRP A 46 5.98 16.50 7.58
CA TRP A 46 5.23 15.26 7.42
C TRP A 46 5.88 14.32 6.40
N LEU A 47 6.31 14.84 5.24
CA LEU A 47 7.02 14.04 4.23
C LEU A 47 8.35 13.49 4.75
N LEU A 48 9.14 14.30 5.46
CA LEU A 48 10.37 13.84 6.09
C LEU A 48 10.10 12.71 7.08
N LYS A 49 9.06 12.84 7.92
CA LYS A 49 8.68 11.77 8.85
C LYS A 49 8.20 10.52 8.12
N ALA A 50 7.42 10.66 7.06
CA ALA A 50 6.95 9.56 6.25
C ALA A 50 8.12 8.78 5.64
N VAL A 51 9.13 9.44 5.06
CA VAL A 51 10.34 8.78 4.51
C VAL A 51 11.06 7.96 5.58
N THR A 52 11.15 8.45 6.83
CA THR A 52 11.78 7.66 7.92
C THR A 52 10.97 6.45 8.37
N CYS A 53 9.70 6.36 7.98
CA CYS A 53 8.78 5.31 8.42
C CYS A 53 8.33 4.40 7.27
N ILE A 54 8.78 4.65 6.03
CA ILE A 54 8.48 3.81 4.88
C ILE A 54 9.51 2.69 4.82
N ASP A 55 9.01 1.46 4.70
CA ASP A 55 9.80 0.33 4.24
C ASP A 55 9.63 0.22 2.72
N LEU A 56 10.73 0.28 1.98
CA LEU A 56 10.72 0.23 0.52
C LEU A 56 10.70 -1.24 0.09
N THR A 57 9.48 -1.80 0.02
CA THR A 57 9.25 -3.17 -0.45
C THR A 57 8.83 -3.18 -1.91
N THR A 58 9.55 -3.93 -2.75
CA THR A 58 9.06 -4.35 -4.08
C THR A 58 8.39 -5.72 -3.97
N LEU A 59 7.26 -5.89 -4.66
CA LEU A 59 6.51 -7.15 -4.73
C LEU A 59 6.32 -7.58 -6.20
N ALA A 60 7.20 -7.12 -7.09
CA ALA A 60 7.10 -7.40 -8.51
C ALA A 60 7.58 -8.84 -8.80
N GLY A 61 6.86 -9.56 -9.64
CA GLY A 61 7.17 -10.97 -9.93
C GLY A 61 8.47 -11.17 -10.72
N ASP A 62 9.00 -10.10 -11.32
CA ASP A 62 10.20 -10.03 -12.14
C ASP A 62 11.38 -9.32 -11.43
N ASP A 63 11.32 -9.18 -10.11
CA ASP A 63 12.42 -8.63 -9.31
C ASP A 63 13.72 -9.43 -9.52
N THR A 64 14.80 -8.72 -9.84
CA THR A 64 16.16 -9.24 -10.00
C THR A 64 17.12 -8.46 -9.11
N PRO A 65 18.28 -9.01 -8.70
CA PRO A 65 19.23 -8.23 -7.91
C PRO A 65 19.57 -6.88 -8.56
N SER A 66 19.71 -6.83 -9.88
CA SER A 66 20.04 -5.59 -10.61
C SER A 66 18.99 -4.49 -10.50
N ASN A 67 17.69 -4.81 -10.41
CA ASN A 67 16.63 -3.79 -10.35
C ASN A 67 16.25 -3.43 -8.90
N VAL A 68 16.44 -4.34 -7.94
CA VAL A 68 16.19 -4.08 -6.51
C VAL A 68 17.32 -3.28 -5.85
N HIS A 69 18.57 -3.43 -6.28
CA HIS A 69 19.70 -2.71 -5.67
C HIS A 69 19.60 -1.17 -5.80
N GLY A 70 18.87 -0.65 -6.80
CA GLY A 70 18.66 0.78 -6.99
C GLY A 70 17.50 1.37 -6.19
N CYS A 71 16.78 0.56 -5.41
CA CYS A 71 15.65 1.01 -4.59
C CYS A 71 16.07 1.62 -3.24
N VAL A 72 17.36 1.91 -3.04
CA VAL A 72 17.93 2.56 -1.85
C VAL A 72 18.55 3.89 -2.24
#